data_AF-Q8VMM8-F1
#
_entry.id   AF-Q8VMM8-F1
#
_cell.length_a   1.000
_cell.length_b   1.000
_cell.length_c   1.000
_cell.angle_alpha   90.00
_cell.angle_beta   90.00
_cell.angle_gamma   90.00
#
_symmetry.space_group_name_H-M   'P 1'
#
loop_
_entity.id
_entity.type
_entity.pdbx_description
1 polymer ?
#
loop_
_entity_poly.entity_id
_entity_poly.type
_entity_poly.pdbx_seq_one_letter_code
_entity_poly.pdbx_strand_id
1 'polypeptide(L)'
;MDEKTEQELTAYLDVLLWLETASVAEIEGAISTATAAVREDLELGVQCLMDSDRPGLANYFPHLVSRPTTLSEIRKRFNVLGKAMDLLEESTRRRSTDPTYPLMGYGAVAAALAKLQYLNKITPSQRELLLSELASLKGAGMRLDN
;
A
#
# COMPACT_ATOMS: atom_id res chain seq x y z
N MET A 1 -26.36 -24.31 -3.99
CA MET A 1 -24.89 -24.44 -3.97
C MET A 1 -24.60 -25.92 -3.89
N ASP A 2 -23.72 -26.45 -4.73
CA ASP A 2 -23.36 -27.86 -4.65
C ASP A 2 -22.34 -28.11 -3.52
N GLU A 3 -22.27 -29.36 -3.06
CA GLU A 3 -21.43 -29.78 -1.93
C GLU A 3 -19.94 -29.52 -2.17
N LYS A 4 -19.51 -29.58 -3.43
CA LYS A 4 -18.12 -29.29 -3.83
C LYS A 4 -17.78 -27.82 -3.64
N THR A 5 -18.65 -26.91 -4.08
CA THR A 5 -18.49 -25.47 -3.90
C THR A 5 -18.46 -25.10 -2.42
N GLU A 6 -19.28 -25.75 -1.60
CA GLU A 6 -19.31 -25.51 -0.15
C GLU A 6 -18.02 -25.95 0.54
N GLN A 7 -17.45 -27.10 0.12
CA GLN A 7 -16.14 -27.55 0.59
C GLN A 7 -15.01 -26.60 0.18
N GLU A 8 -15.00 -26.14 -1.07
CA GLU A 8 -13.99 -25.17 -1.56
C GLU A 8 -14.05 -23.86 -0.77
N LEU A 9 -15.25 -23.33 -0.54
CA LEU A 9 -15.44 -22.11 0.28
C LEU A 9 -15.03 -22.30 1.74
N THR A 10 -15.28 -23.48 2.31
CA THR A 10 -14.87 -23.80 3.68
C THR A 10 -13.35 -23.86 3.80
N ALA A 11 -12.67 -24.52 2.84
CA ALA A 11 -11.21 -24.57 2.81
C ALA A 11 -10.61 -23.16 2.64
N TYR A 12 -11.22 -22.32 1.81
CA TYR A 12 -10.80 -20.93 1.66
C TYR A 12 -10.99 -20.10 2.94
N LEU A 13 -12.05 -20.34 3.71
CA LEU A 13 -12.27 -19.67 4.99
C LEU A 13 -11.16 -19.98 6.01
N ASP A 14 -10.70 -21.23 6.07
CA ASP A 14 -9.58 -21.63 6.94
C ASP A 14 -8.28 -20.88 6.56
N VAL A 15 -8.05 -20.69 5.26
CA VAL A 15 -6.93 -19.89 4.76
C VAL A 15 -7.04 -18.44 5.23
N LEU A 16 -8.23 -17.82 5.10
CA LEU A 16 -8.45 -16.44 5.55
C LEU A 16 -8.21 -16.27 7.06
N LEU A 17 -8.77 -17.16 7.87
CA LEU A 17 -8.60 -17.13 9.34
C LEU A 17 -7.13 -17.27 9.75
N TRP A 18 -6.39 -18.15 9.08
CA TRP A 18 -4.96 -18.26 9.31
C TRP A 18 -4.22 -16.97 8.89
N LEU A 19 -4.54 -16.44 7.71
CA LEU A 19 -3.95 -15.21 7.19
C LEU A 19 -4.24 -13.98 8.06
N GLU A 20 -5.27 -13.95 8.92
CA GLU A 20 -5.49 -12.82 9.83
C GLU A 20 -4.36 -12.65 10.85
N THR A 21 -3.74 -13.76 11.27
CA THR A 21 -2.79 -13.77 12.38
C THR A 21 -1.37 -14.19 11.98
N ALA A 22 -1.22 -14.86 10.84
CA ALA A 22 0.08 -15.30 10.33
C ALA A 22 1.07 -14.14 10.15
N SER A 23 2.31 -14.35 10.56
CA SER A 23 3.40 -13.42 10.27
C SER A 23 3.70 -13.37 8.77
N VAL A 24 4.34 -12.29 8.32
CA VAL A 24 4.71 -12.15 6.90
C VAL A 24 5.60 -13.30 6.43
N ALA A 25 6.58 -13.72 7.25
CA ALA A 25 7.48 -14.81 6.92
C ALA A 25 6.75 -16.15 6.75
N GLU A 26 5.72 -16.41 7.56
CA GLU A 26 4.87 -17.59 7.41
C GLU A 26 4.07 -17.55 6.10
N ILE A 27 3.53 -16.39 5.73
CA ILE A 27 2.80 -16.19 4.47
C ILE A 27 3.73 -16.41 3.27
N GLU A 28 4.91 -15.81 3.27
CA GLU A 28 5.93 -16.01 2.22
C GLU A 28 6.30 -17.49 2.09
N GLY A 29 6.55 -18.16 3.22
CA GLY A 29 6.83 -19.59 3.27
C GLY A 29 5.70 -20.44 2.69
N ALA A 30 4.45 -20.15 3.07
CA ALA A 30 3.28 -20.85 2.57
C ALA A 30 3.11 -20.67 1.05
N ILE A 31 3.17 -19.44 0.53
CA ILE A 31 3.07 -19.16 -0.92
C ILE A 31 4.18 -19.88 -1.70
N SER A 32 5.41 -19.87 -1.18
CA SER A 32 6.56 -20.48 -1.86
C SER A 32 6.47 -22.00 -1.98
N THR A 33 5.80 -22.67 -1.03
CA THR A 33 5.72 -24.15 -0.96
C THR A 33 4.37 -24.70 -1.41
N ALA A 34 3.34 -23.87 -1.53
CA ALA A 34 2.00 -24.26 -1.94
C ALA A 34 1.93 -24.82 -3.37
N THR A 35 0.96 -25.72 -3.58
CA THR A 35 0.51 -26.12 -4.91
C THR A 35 -0.17 -24.95 -5.63
N ALA A 36 -0.39 -25.04 -6.94
CA ALA A 36 -0.96 -23.95 -7.73
C ALA A 36 -2.32 -23.46 -7.18
N ALA A 37 -3.24 -24.38 -6.86
CA ALA A 37 -4.57 -24.02 -6.35
C ALA A 37 -4.49 -23.34 -4.97
N VAL A 38 -3.73 -23.92 -4.04
CA VAL A 38 -3.57 -23.35 -2.68
C VAL A 38 -2.85 -22.00 -2.73
N ARG A 39 -1.90 -21.83 -3.66
CA ARG A 39 -1.23 -20.55 -3.87
C ARG A 39 -2.21 -19.47 -4.34
N GLU A 40 -3.10 -19.81 -5.26
CA GLU A 40 -4.12 -18.88 -5.77
C GLU A 40 -5.06 -18.42 -4.65
N ASP A 41 -5.50 -19.34 -3.78
CA ASP A 41 -6.28 -19.02 -2.59
C ASP A 41 -5.51 -18.13 -1.60
N LEU A 42 -4.22 -18.42 -1.36
CA LEU A 42 -3.37 -17.60 -0.50
C LEU A 42 -3.21 -16.18 -1.06
N GLU A 43 -2.92 -16.05 -2.35
CA GLU A 43 -2.77 -14.74 -3.01
C GLU A 43 -4.08 -13.96 -2.98
N LEU A 44 -5.22 -14.60 -3.26
CA LEU A 44 -6.53 -13.98 -3.18
C LEU A 44 -6.86 -13.53 -1.75
N GLY A 45 -6.59 -14.38 -0.76
CA GLY A 45 -6.80 -14.04 0.65
C GLY A 45 -5.92 -12.86 1.10
N VAL A 46 -4.65 -12.83 0.68
CA VAL A 46 -3.75 -11.70 0.93
C VAL A 46 -4.28 -10.42 0.29
N GLN A 47 -4.78 -10.47 -0.95
CA GLN A 47 -5.40 -9.32 -1.62
C GLN A 47 -6.61 -8.80 -0.85
N CYS A 48 -7.50 -9.69 -0.39
CA CYS A 48 -8.66 -9.30 0.41
C CYS A 48 -8.24 -8.58 1.70
N LEU A 49 -7.31 -9.15 2.46
CA LEU A 49 -6.85 -8.58 3.73
C LEU A 49 -6.08 -7.28 3.55
N MET A 50 -5.36 -7.10 2.44
CA MET A 50 -4.69 -5.84 2.09
C MET A 50 -5.66 -4.66 1.93
N ASP A 51 -6.90 -4.93 1.52
CA ASP A 51 -7.93 -3.90 1.37
C ASP A 51 -8.92 -3.86 2.56
N SER A 52 -8.71 -4.70 3.58
CA SER A 52 -9.46 -4.69 4.85
C SER A 52 -8.54 -4.55 6.08
N ASP A 53 -8.17 -5.67 6.70
CA ASP A 53 -7.69 -5.76 8.08
C ASP A 53 -6.17 -5.69 8.19
N ARG A 54 -5.45 -6.00 7.11
CA ARG A 54 -3.99 -6.03 7.04
C ARG A 54 -3.42 -5.24 5.86
N PRO A 55 -3.72 -3.94 5.73
CA PRO A 55 -3.23 -3.14 4.60
C PRO A 55 -1.70 -3.06 4.51
N GLY A 56 -1.00 -3.22 5.63
CA GLY A 56 0.47 -3.26 5.66
C GLY A 56 1.09 -4.41 4.87
N LEU A 57 0.34 -5.48 4.56
CA LEU A 57 0.82 -6.57 3.70
C LEU A 57 1.19 -6.08 2.30
N ALA A 58 0.63 -4.96 1.84
CA ALA A 58 0.96 -4.33 0.57
C ALA A 58 2.47 -4.02 0.44
N ASN A 59 3.13 -3.67 1.55
CA ASN A 59 4.57 -3.39 1.54
C ASN A 59 5.45 -4.63 1.32
N TYR A 60 4.92 -5.82 1.61
CA TYR A 60 5.64 -7.10 1.48
C TYR A 60 5.27 -7.84 0.20
N PHE A 61 4.01 -7.73 -0.24
CA PHE A 61 3.53 -8.33 -1.49
C PHE A 61 2.97 -7.26 -2.44
N PRO A 62 3.80 -6.29 -2.90
CA PRO A 62 3.32 -5.18 -3.74
C PRO A 62 2.77 -5.65 -5.09
N HIS A 63 3.21 -6.81 -5.57
CA HIS A 63 2.73 -7.43 -6.81
C HIS A 63 1.28 -7.92 -6.73
N LEU A 64 0.75 -8.10 -5.52
CA LEU A 64 -0.65 -8.49 -5.30
C LEU A 64 -1.58 -7.28 -5.18
N VAL A 65 -1.06 -6.06 -5.01
CA VAL A 65 -1.91 -4.87 -4.90
C VAL A 65 -2.67 -4.65 -6.21
N SER A 66 -4.00 -4.51 -6.11
CA SER A 66 -4.84 -4.24 -7.26
C SER A 66 -4.56 -2.82 -7.80
N ARG A 67 -4.11 -2.74 -9.05
CA ARG A 67 -3.76 -1.48 -9.74
C ARG A 67 -2.80 -0.63 -8.90
N PRO A 68 -1.54 -1.08 -8.72
CA PRO A 68 -0.56 -0.31 -7.96
C PRO A 68 -0.37 1.07 -8.60
N THR A 69 -0.08 2.07 -7.78
CA THR A 69 0.06 3.46 -8.22
C THR A 69 1.11 4.18 -7.39
N THR A 70 1.59 5.31 -7.90
CA THR A 70 2.65 6.12 -7.29
C THR A 70 2.19 7.53 -6.93
N LEU A 71 2.92 8.22 -6.06
CA LEU A 71 2.66 9.62 -5.71
C LEU A 71 2.67 10.51 -6.96
N SER A 72 3.56 10.24 -7.91
CA SER A 72 3.64 10.96 -9.20
C SER A 72 2.36 10.82 -10.01
N GLU A 73 1.78 9.62 -10.07
CA GLU A 73 0.52 9.37 -10.77
C GLU A 73 -0.68 9.99 -10.07
N ILE A 74 -0.78 9.82 -8.75
CA ILE A 74 -1.91 10.36 -7.97
C ILE A 74 -1.89 11.88 -7.99
N ARG A 75 -0.72 12.53 -7.94
CA ARG A 75 -0.56 13.99 -8.04
C ARG A 75 -1.20 14.54 -9.32
N LYS A 76 -1.04 13.85 -10.44
CA LYS A 76 -1.63 14.27 -11.74
C LYS A 76 -3.16 14.17 -11.74
N ARG A 77 -3.72 13.24 -10.96
CA ARG A 77 -5.17 12.98 -10.89
C ARG A 77 -5.88 13.82 -9.84
N PHE A 78 -5.21 14.15 -8.74
CA PHE A 78 -5.82 14.82 -7.60
C PHE A 78 -5.04 16.07 -7.20
N ASN A 79 -5.60 17.23 -7.55
CA ASN A 79 -5.02 18.55 -7.28
C ASN A 79 -4.66 18.76 -5.80
N VAL A 80 -5.44 18.19 -4.87
CA VAL A 80 -5.15 18.28 -3.42
C VAL A 80 -3.82 17.62 -3.06
N LEU A 81 -3.51 16.45 -3.66
CA LEU A 81 -2.21 15.80 -3.46
C LEU A 81 -1.11 16.59 -4.16
N GLY A 82 -1.38 17.10 -5.37
CA GLY A 82 -0.42 17.94 -6.09
C GLY A 82 0.04 19.13 -5.29
N LYS A 83 -0.88 19.93 -4.74
CA LYS A 83 -0.53 21.08 -3.89
C LYS A 83 0.26 20.68 -2.64
N ALA A 84 -0.08 19.55 -2.02
CA ALA A 84 0.65 19.05 -0.85
C ALA A 84 2.08 18.61 -1.22
N MET A 85 2.25 17.98 -2.37
CA MET A 85 3.56 17.60 -2.92
C MET A 85 4.39 18.83 -3.31
N ASP A 86 3.78 19.85 -3.94
CA ASP A 86 4.47 21.11 -4.28
C ASP A 86 5.05 21.78 -3.03
N LEU A 87 4.29 21.82 -1.93
CA LEU A 87 4.75 22.36 -0.65
C LEU A 87 5.93 21.57 -0.08
N LEU A 88 5.85 20.24 -0.16
CA LEU A 88 6.89 19.34 0.30
C LEU A 88 8.18 19.50 -0.52
N GLU A 89 8.05 19.58 -1.86
CA GLU A 89 9.14 19.83 -2.80
C GLU A 89 9.83 21.16 -2.54
N GLU A 90 9.05 22.23 -2.38
CA GLU A 90 9.57 23.55 -2.10
C GLU A 90 10.32 23.60 -0.76
N SER A 91 9.78 22.98 0.29
CA SER A 91 10.45 22.97 1.60
C SER A 91 11.75 22.16 1.59
N THR A 92 11.78 21.06 0.83
CA THR A 92 13.00 20.24 0.65
C THR A 92 14.06 20.99 -0.14
N ARG A 93 13.65 21.66 -1.23
CA ARG A 93 14.53 22.49 -2.06
C ARG A 93 15.13 23.66 -1.27
N ARG A 94 14.34 24.31 -0.41
CA ARG A 94 14.88 25.37 0.46
C ARG A 94 15.86 24.80 1.48
N ARG A 95 15.55 23.63 2.06
CA ARG A 95 16.42 23.02 3.05
C ARG A 95 17.76 22.56 2.51
N SER A 96 17.85 22.20 1.22
CA SER A 96 19.14 21.88 0.59
C SER A 96 20.07 23.10 0.51
N THR A 97 19.50 24.32 0.45
CA THR A 97 20.26 25.58 0.47
C THR A 97 20.41 26.19 1.87
N ASP A 98 19.44 25.97 2.76
CA ASP A 98 19.43 26.44 4.15
C ASP A 98 19.02 25.28 5.07
N PRO A 99 19.99 24.59 5.69
CA PRO A 99 19.71 23.45 6.56
C PRO A 99 18.80 23.75 7.77
N THR A 100 18.69 25.02 8.16
CA THR A 100 17.85 25.48 9.27
C THR A 100 16.39 25.66 8.88
N TYR A 101 16.09 25.69 7.58
CA TYR A 101 14.73 25.80 7.08
C TYR A 101 13.90 24.55 7.47
N PRO A 102 12.67 24.73 7.99
CA PRO A 102 11.84 23.61 8.41
C PRO A 102 11.36 22.79 7.21
N LEU A 103 11.49 21.45 7.29
CA LEU A 103 10.79 20.55 6.36
C LEU A 103 9.29 20.58 6.65
N MET A 104 8.50 20.78 5.61
CA MET A 104 7.04 20.88 5.68
C MET A 104 6.40 19.99 4.62
N GLY A 105 5.08 19.87 4.63
CA GLY A 105 4.34 19.17 3.57
C GLY A 105 4.16 17.66 3.78
N TYR A 106 5.05 16.94 4.49
CA TYR A 106 4.86 15.51 4.76
C TYR A 106 3.49 15.18 5.39
N GLY A 107 3.11 15.92 6.43
CA GLY A 107 1.80 15.75 7.08
C GLY A 107 0.64 16.11 6.15
N ALA A 108 0.81 17.09 5.27
CA ALA A 108 -0.20 17.48 4.29
C ALA A 108 -0.40 16.40 3.22
N VAL A 109 0.68 15.78 2.74
CA VAL A 109 0.63 14.65 1.80
C VAL A 109 -0.04 13.46 2.46
N ALA A 110 0.37 13.08 3.68
CA ALA A 110 -0.24 11.98 4.42
C ALA A 110 -1.74 12.20 4.69
N ALA A 111 -2.14 13.43 5.04
CA ALA A 111 -3.53 13.80 5.24
C ALA A 111 -4.33 13.76 3.92
N ALA A 112 -3.74 14.22 2.81
CA ALA A 112 -4.37 14.14 1.49
C ALA A 112 -4.60 12.68 1.07
N LEU A 113 -3.62 11.79 1.27
CA LEU A 113 -3.77 10.35 1.02
C LEU A 113 -4.87 9.73 1.89
N ALA A 114 -4.89 10.03 3.19
CA ALA A 114 -5.96 9.57 4.08
C ALA A 114 -7.35 10.06 3.62
N LYS A 115 -7.45 11.32 3.15
CA LYS A 115 -8.72 11.84 2.62
C LYS A 115 -9.12 11.18 1.30
N LEU A 116 -8.16 10.87 0.43
CA LEU A 116 -8.42 10.13 -0.82
C LEU A 116 -8.94 8.71 -0.52
N GLN A 117 -8.36 8.02 0.47
CA GLN A 117 -8.86 6.71 0.91
C GLN A 117 -10.29 6.85 1.47
N TYR A 118 -10.53 7.82 2.35
CA TYR A 118 -11.87 8.07 2.90
C TYR A 118 -12.94 8.34 1.82
N LEU A 119 -12.55 8.96 0.71
CA LEU A 119 -13.42 9.23 -0.44
C LEU A 119 -13.47 8.06 -1.46
N ASN A 120 -12.94 6.89 -1.11
CA ASN A 120 -12.83 5.70 -1.96
C ASN A 120 -12.15 5.98 -3.31
N LYS A 121 -11.16 6.88 -3.33
CA LYS A 121 -10.37 7.20 -4.53
C LYS A 121 -9.12 6.34 -4.65
N ILE A 122 -8.67 5.78 -3.52
CA ILE A 122 -7.62 4.79 -3.42
C ILE A 122 -8.04 3.73 -2.40
N THR A 123 -7.52 2.53 -2.53
CA THR A 123 -7.72 1.45 -1.56
C THR A 123 -6.78 1.59 -0.35
N PRO A 124 -7.03 0.88 0.77
CA PRO A 124 -6.11 0.84 1.91
C PRO A 124 -4.71 0.38 1.52
N SER A 125 -4.59 -0.67 0.68
CA SER A 125 -3.31 -1.19 0.20
C SER A 125 -2.53 -0.17 -0.64
N GLN A 126 -3.21 0.53 -1.56
CA GLN A 126 -2.61 1.62 -2.33
C GLN A 126 -2.10 2.73 -1.41
N ARG A 127 -2.86 3.10 -0.37
CA ARG A 127 -2.41 4.11 0.59
C ARG A 127 -1.13 3.68 1.31
N GLU A 128 -1.02 2.43 1.75
CA GLU A 128 0.20 1.95 2.42
C GLU A 128 1.42 2.02 1.50
N LEU A 129 1.30 1.61 0.23
CA LEU A 129 2.38 1.78 -0.75
C LEU A 129 2.79 3.25 -0.92
N LEU A 130 1.83 4.17 -1.03
CA LEU A 130 2.08 5.60 -1.20
C LEU A 130 2.71 6.23 0.06
N LEU A 131 2.36 5.75 1.25
CA LEU A 131 2.99 6.16 2.49
C LEU A 131 4.45 5.66 2.58
N SER A 132 4.71 4.44 2.12
CA SER A 132 6.07 3.90 2.01
C SER A 132 6.92 4.66 0.99
N GLU A 133 6.33 5.04 -0.15
CA GLU A 133 6.98 5.92 -1.13
C GLU A 133 7.30 7.29 -0.51
N LEU A 134 6.35 7.90 0.21
CA LEU A 134 6.54 9.17 0.91
C LEU A 134 7.64 9.09 1.98
N ALA A 135 7.70 7.99 2.73
CA ALA A 135 8.73 7.76 3.73
C ALA A 135 10.12 7.62 3.08
N SER A 136 10.20 6.98 1.92
CA SER A 136 11.43 6.84 1.15
C SER A 136 11.95 8.20 0.66
N LEU A 137 11.04 9.11 0.25
CA LEU A 137 11.40 10.49 -0.08
C LEU A 137 11.96 11.28 1.12
N LYS A 138 11.54 10.94 2.35
CA LYS A 138 12.07 11.53 3.59
C LYS A 138 13.47 11.01 3.93
N GLY A 139 13.74 9.73 3.70
CA GLY A 139 15.01 9.10 4.00
C GLY A 139 16.12 9.37 2.97
N ALA A 140 15.77 9.44 1.69
CA ALA A 140 16.75 9.54 0.60
C ALA A 140 17.16 10.97 0.23
N GLY A 141 16.43 12.00 0.68
CA GLY A 141 16.55 13.36 0.16
C GLY A 141 16.06 13.41 -1.29
N MET A 142 14.80 13.83 -1.50
CA MET A 142 14.09 13.87 -2.79
C MET A 142 14.95 13.73 -4.05
N ARG A 143 14.86 12.56 -4.69
CA ARG A 143 15.05 12.44 -6.13
C ARG A 143 13.75 11.94 -6.71
N LEU A 144 13.01 12.85 -7.33
CA LEU A 144 11.85 12.55 -8.16
C LEU A 144 12.30 12.67 -9.62
N ASP A 145 13.32 11.89 -9.99
CA ASP A 145 13.77 11.81 -11.37
C ASP A 145 13.18 10.54 -11.99
N ASN A 146 12.16 10.72 -12.82
CA ASN A 146 11.91 9.91 -14.01
C ASN A 146 12.08 10.83 -15.22
#